data_AF-A0A3M1CAV8-F1
#
_entry.id   AF-A0A3M1CAV8-F1
#
_cell.length_a   1.000
_cell.length_b   1.000
_cell.length_c   1.000
_cell.angle_alpha   90.00
_cell.angle_beta   90.00
_cell.angle_gamma   90.00
#
_symmetry.space_group_name_H-M   'P 1'
#
loop_
_entity.id
_entity.type
_entity.pdbx_description
1 polymer ?
#
loop_
_entity_poly.entity_id
_entity_poly.type
_entity_poly.pdbx_seq_one_letter_code
_entity_poly.pdbx_strand_id
1 'polypeptide(L)'
;MDANRLFTSYKYGWQTDRGMIYIVFGPPEDIQKTYLFEKWYYSLNGQRNALVFTFYRNKNNPFTNSDFILERSDYYKDLWYFAVERIRQGRLSTK
;
A
#
# COMPACT_ATOMS: atom_id res chain seq x y z
N MET A 1 9.77 -2.26 -10.93
CA MET A 1 9.38 -2.27 -9.50
C MET A 1 8.87 -3.65 -9.17
N ASP A 2 9.42 -4.32 -8.16
CA ASP A 2 9.07 -5.71 -7.82
C ASP A 2 8.55 -5.77 -6.38
N ALA A 3 7.24 -5.97 -6.24
CA ALA A 3 6.58 -6.08 -4.95
C ALA A 3 7.09 -7.28 -4.14
N ASN A 4 7.54 -8.36 -4.79
CA ASN A 4 8.09 -9.51 -4.09
C ASN A 4 9.44 -9.18 -3.46
N ARG A 5 10.27 -8.42 -4.15
CA ARG A 5 11.55 -7.99 -3.57
C ARG A 5 11.37 -7.06 -2.36
N LEU A 6 10.34 -6.20 -2.39
CA LEU A 6 10.16 -5.14 -1.39
C LEU A 6 9.31 -5.56 -0.18
N PHE A 7 8.32 -6.43 -0.38
CA PHE A 7 7.28 -6.66 0.64
C PHE A 7 7.10 -8.13 1.01
N THR A 8 8.02 -9.02 0.62
CA THR A 8 7.95 -10.43 1.06
C THR A 8 8.02 -10.55 2.58
N SER A 9 7.19 -11.44 3.10
CA SER A 9 7.01 -11.74 4.50
C SER A 9 6.89 -13.27 4.63
N TYR A 10 5.99 -13.78 5.47
CA TYR A 10 5.61 -15.20 5.48
C TYR A 10 4.88 -15.63 4.20
N LYS A 11 4.51 -14.66 3.36
CA LYS A 11 3.88 -14.81 2.05
C LYS A 11 4.58 -13.91 1.02
N TYR A 12 4.34 -14.20 -0.26
CA TYR A 12 4.89 -13.41 -1.36
C TYR A 12 4.49 -11.94 -1.27
N GLY A 13 5.40 -11.03 -1.63
CA GLY A 13 5.18 -9.60 -1.46
C GLY A 13 3.91 -9.07 -2.15
N TRP A 14 3.56 -9.58 -3.34
CA TRP A 14 2.31 -9.21 -4.01
C TRP A 14 1.04 -9.56 -3.24
N GLN A 15 1.10 -10.51 -2.31
CA GLN A 15 -0.03 -10.94 -1.46
C GLN A 15 -0.12 -10.16 -0.15
N THR A 16 0.85 -9.29 0.15
CA THR A 16 0.83 -8.45 1.35
C THR A 16 0.02 -7.19 1.11
N ASP A 17 -0.52 -6.60 2.18
CA ASP A 17 -1.29 -5.37 2.07
C ASP A 17 -0.44 -4.22 1.49
N ARG A 18 0.82 -4.11 1.92
CA ARG A 18 1.79 -3.16 1.36
C ARG A 18 2.06 -3.41 -0.12
N GLY A 19 2.27 -4.66 -0.52
CA GLY A 19 2.47 -5.00 -1.92
C GLY A 19 1.26 -4.73 -2.80
N MET A 20 0.06 -5.03 -2.31
CA MET A 20 -1.20 -4.71 -3.00
C MET A 20 -1.36 -3.21 -3.23
N ILE A 21 -1.17 -2.39 -2.19
CA ILE A 21 -1.21 -0.93 -2.32
C ILE A 21 -0.13 -0.43 -3.28
N TYR A 22 1.08 -0.95 -3.18
CA TYR A 22 2.19 -0.55 -4.05
C TYR A 22 1.97 -0.92 -5.53
N ILE A 23 1.34 -2.06 -5.81
CA ILE A 23 1.00 -2.46 -7.19
C ILE A 23 -0.09 -1.55 -7.77
N VAL A 24 -1.11 -1.22 -6.97
CA VAL A 24 -2.26 -0.44 -7.43
C VAL A 24 -1.95 1.05 -7.54
N PHE A 25 -1.24 1.61 -6.56
CA PHE A 25 -0.97 3.05 -6.47
C PHE A 25 0.47 3.44 -6.87
N GLY A 26 1.36 2.47 -7.05
CA GLY A 26 2.77 2.73 -7.31
C GLY A 26 3.55 3.09 -6.04
N PRO A 27 4.75 3.70 -6.16
CA PRO A 27 5.50 4.16 -5.02
C PRO A 27 4.78 5.34 -4.33
N PRO A 28 4.74 5.38 -2.99
CA PRO A 28 4.25 6.56 -2.28
C PRO A 28 5.20 7.74 -2.47
N GLU A 29 4.66 8.95 -2.33
CA GLU A 29 5.44 10.19 -2.38
C GLU A 29 6.27 10.39 -1.12
N ASP A 30 5.72 9.98 0.02
CA ASP A 30 6.40 10.03 1.30
C ASP A 30 6.03 8.82 2.16
N ILE A 31 6.96 8.42 3.03
CA ILE A 31 6.79 7.31 3.97
C ILE A 31 7.21 7.78 5.37
N GLN A 32 6.25 7.88 6.27
CA GLN A 32 6.54 7.98 7.70
C GLN A 32 6.63 6.56 8.27
N LYS A 33 7.83 6.16 8.71
CA LYS A 33 8.07 4.81 9.24
C LYS A 33 8.53 4.84 10.69
N THR A 34 7.97 3.92 11.47
CA THR A 34 8.45 3.55 12.81
C THR A 34 8.66 2.04 12.89
N TYR A 35 9.08 1.54 14.06
CA TYR A 35 9.13 0.11 14.32
C TYR A 35 7.74 -0.56 14.34
N LEU A 36 6.69 0.21 14.67
CA LEU A 36 5.34 -0.29 14.89
C LEU A 36 4.42 -0.11 13.69
N PHE A 37 4.67 0.91 12.86
CA PHE A 37 3.81 1.23 11.74
C PHE A 37 4.55 1.94 10.59
N GLU A 38 3.95 1.91 9.41
CA GLU A 38 4.32 2.68 8.24
C GLU A 38 3.09 3.48 7.77
N LYS A 39 3.23 4.78 7.54
CA LYS A 39 2.22 5.60 6.85
C LYS A 39 2.75 5.99 5.49
N TRP A 40 1.99 5.67 4.46
CA TRP A 40 2.33 5.95 3.07
C TRP A 40 1.41 7.06 2.56
N TYR A 41 2.01 8.12 2.02
CA TYR A 41 1.31 9.31 1.56
C TYR A 41 1.29 9.38 0.04
N TYR A 42 0.11 9.67 -0.52
CA TYR A 42 -0.12 9.82 -1.95
C TYR A 42 -0.84 11.14 -2.21
N SER A 43 -0.45 11.85 -3.28
CA SER A 43 -1.24 12.97 -3.80
C SER A 43 -2.38 12.47 -4.67
N LEU A 44 -3.53 13.12 -4.54
CA LEU A 44 -4.67 12.92 -5.43
C LEU A 44 -5.05 14.27 -6.05
N ASN A 45 -5.20 14.31 -7.38
CA ASN A 45 -5.63 15.50 -8.11
C ASN A 45 -4.86 16.80 -7.76
N GLY A 46 -3.56 16.68 -7.46
CA GLY A 46 -2.70 17.81 -7.10
C GLY A 46 -2.74 18.20 -5.61
N GLN A 47 -3.62 17.61 -4.80
CA GLN A 47 -3.61 17.78 -3.35
C GLN A 47 -2.59 16.83 -2.71
N ARG A 48 -1.58 17.40 -2.06
CA ARG A 48 -0.57 16.63 -1.31
C ARG A 48 -1.17 15.93 -0.11
N ASN A 49 -0.69 14.71 0.17
CA ASN A 49 -1.10 13.89 1.31
C ASN A 49 -2.62 13.64 1.37
N ALA A 50 -3.29 13.66 0.21
CA ALA A 50 -4.74 13.49 0.12
C ALA A 50 -5.18 12.05 0.43
N LEU A 51 -4.29 11.07 0.23
CA LEU A 51 -4.53 9.67 0.55
C LEU A 51 -3.40 9.14 1.40
N VAL A 52 -3.75 8.59 2.57
CA VAL A 52 -2.81 8.02 3.52
C VAL A 52 -3.21 6.59 3.83
N PHE A 53 -2.30 5.66 3.62
CA PHE A 53 -2.45 4.27 4.06
C PHE A 53 -1.59 4.03 5.29
N THR A 54 -2.21 3.61 6.40
CA THR A 54 -1.51 3.23 7.63
C THR A 54 -1.38 1.71 7.69
N PHE A 55 -0.16 1.21 7.83
CA PHE A 55 0.12 -0.21 8.01
C PHE A 55 0.71 -0.42 9.40
N TYR A 56 0.11 -1.30 10.20
CA TYR A 56 0.66 -1.70 11.49
C TYR A 56 1.38 -3.02 11.39
N ARG A 57 2.50 -3.13 12.09
CA ARG A 57 3.23 -4.37 12.22
C ARG A 57 2.36 -5.41 12.94
N ASN A 58 2.24 -6.59 12.34
CA ASN A 58 1.53 -7.70 12.96
C ASN A 58 2.37 -8.29 14.09
N LYS A 59 2.03 -7.97 15.34
CA LYS A 59 2.73 -8.50 16.53
C LYS A 59 2.50 -9.99 16.74
N ASN A 60 1.45 -10.56 16.15
CA ASN A 60 1.09 -11.96 16.33
C ASN A 60 1.87 -12.90 15.40
N ASN A 61 2.72 -12.36 14.51
CA ASN A 61 3.53 -13.15 13.60
C ASN A 61 4.94 -13.36 14.16
N PRO A 62 5.28 -14.57 14.65
CA PRO A 62 6.63 -14.85 15.16
C PRO A 62 7.66 -15.12 14.07
N PHE A 63 7.25 -15.31 12.81
CA PHE A 63 8.11 -15.78 11.73
C PHE A 63 8.86 -14.68 11.01
N THR A 64 8.38 -13.43 11.09
CA THR A 64 9.00 -12.31 10.37
C THR A 64 8.65 -10.95 10.95
N ASN A 65 9.57 -10.02 10.81
CA ASN A 65 9.41 -8.62 11.18
C ASN A 65 8.83 -7.77 10.03
N SER A 66 8.64 -8.34 8.85
CA SER A 66 8.10 -7.66 7.66
C SER A 66 6.60 -7.87 7.46
N ASP A 67 5.88 -8.46 8.43
CA ASP A 67 4.43 -8.59 8.37
C ASP A 67 3.74 -7.32 8.83
N PHE A 68 3.05 -6.65 7.91
CA PHE A 68 2.34 -5.40 8.12
C PHE A 68 0.94 -5.51 7.53
N ILE A 69 -0.05 -5.11 8.32
CA ILE A 69 -1.47 -5.17 8.00
C ILE A 69 -1.98 -3.75 7.82
N LEU A 70 -2.77 -3.53 6.76
CA LEU A 70 -3.43 -2.27 6.50
C LEU A 70 -4.52 -2.02 7.54
N GLU A 71 -4.51 -0.83 8.15
CA GLU A 71 -5.65 -0.28 8.87
C GLU A 71 -6.80 -0.09 7.88
N ARG A 72 -7.81 -0.97 7.91
CA ARG A 72 -8.93 -0.92 6.96
C ARG A 72 -9.84 0.25 7.31
N SER A 73 -10.28 0.98 6.30
CA SER A 73 -11.27 2.05 6.42
C SER A 73 -12.17 2.06 5.20
N ASP A 74 -13.47 2.30 5.41
CA ASP A 74 -14.45 2.44 4.32
C ASP A 74 -14.10 3.60 3.39
N TYR A 75 -13.37 4.61 3.88
CA TYR A 75 -12.85 5.72 3.09
C TYR A 75 -12.03 5.25 1.86
N TYR A 76 -11.35 4.11 1.97
CA TYR A 76 -10.52 3.59 0.89
C TYR A 76 -11.31 2.87 -0.21
N LYS A 77 -12.58 2.53 0.03
CA LYS A 77 -13.36 1.65 -0.84
C LYS A 77 -13.53 2.24 -2.24
N ASP A 78 -14.01 3.48 -2.33
CA ASP A 78 -14.27 4.13 -3.62
C ASP A 78 -12.97 4.41 -4.37
N LEU A 79 -11.92 4.84 -3.66
CA LEU A 79 -10.60 5.08 -4.22
C LEU A 79 -9.95 3.80 -4.77
N TRP A 80 -10.11 2.69 -4.05
CA TRP A 80 -9.64 1.38 -4.49
C TRP A 80 -10.38 0.92 -5.74
N TYR A 81 -11.71 0.98 -5.76
CA TYR A 81 -12.49 0.59 -6.94
C TYR A 81 -12.10 1.41 -8.17
N PHE A 82 -11.97 2.72 -8.01
CA PHE A 82 -11.54 3.60 -9.10
C PHE A 82 -10.13 3.26 -9.62
N ALA A 83 -9.18 2.98 -8.73
CA ALA A 83 -7.84 2.58 -9.12
C ALA A 83 -7.83 1.24 -9.87
N VAL A 84 -8.58 0.25 -9.39
CA VAL A 84 -8.73 -1.06 -10.05
C VAL A 84 -9.40 -0.93 -11.41
N GLU A 85 -10.42 -0.09 -11.55
CA GLU A 85 -11.07 0.18 -12.85
C GLU A 85 -10.09 0.77 -13.87
N ARG A 86 -9.23 1.71 -13.45
CA ARG A 86 -8.19 2.27 -14.32
C ARG A 86 -7.22 1.20 -14.82
N ILE A 87 -6.82 0.27 -13.95
CA ILE A 87 -5.99 -0.88 -14.32
C ILE A 87 -6.74 -1.74 -15.35
N ARG A 88 -8.01 -2.07 -15.11
CA ARG A 88 -8.85 -2.87 -16.02
C ARG A 88 -9.02 -2.23 -17.40
N GLN A 89 -9.03 -0.90 -17.45
CA GLN A 89 -9.13 -0.13 -18.70
C GLN A 89 -7.77 0.06 -19.40
N GLY A 90 -6.67 -0.47 -18.86
CA GLY A 90 -5.32 -0.29 -19.40
C GLY A 90 -4.77 1.13 -19.25
N ARG A 91 -5.44 2.00 -18.48
CA ARG A 91 -4.99 3.36 -18.19
C ARG A 91 -4.11 3.33 -16.95
N LEU A 92 -2.87 2.86 -17.10
CA LEU A 92 -1.86 2.99 -16.07
C LEU A 92 -1.58 4.48 -15.85
N SER A 93 -1.98 5.02 -14.68
CA SER A 93 -1.57 6.36 -14.26
C SER A 93 -0.13 6.27 -13.77
N THR A 94 0.81 5.98 -14.66
CA THR A 94 2.23 6.10 -14.36
C THR A 94 2.60 7.57 -14.48
N LYS A 95 2.76 8.24 -13.33
CA LYS A 95 3.61 9.42 -13.24
C LYS A 95 4.97 9.00 -12.75
#